data_AF-A0A9D8VQE3-F1
#
_entry.id   AF-A0A9D8VQE3-F1
#
_cell.length_a   1.000
_cell.length_b   1.000
_cell.length_c   1.000
_cell.angle_alpha   90.00
_cell.angle_beta   90.00
_cell.angle_gamma   90.00
#
_symmetry.space_group_name_H-M   'P 1'
#
loop_
_entity.id
_entity.type
_entity.pdbx_description
1 polymer ?
#
loop_
_entity_poly.entity_id
_entity_poly.type
_entity_poly.pdbx_seq_one_letter_code
_entity_poly.pdbx_strand_id
1 'polypeptide(L)'
;MKLKTLLMAGAVSLMATAAAQADCAFENDVQVKSLSAGFEAWKAVTDAMAECGNVEAELDQEFRTKQPAAFAANPSLYQIGGVSNGTVTPLLNEGTIRPLDDLVAAHGQNLAPNQLIKIDGQTMAVAMMVNTQHLMYRQDIFDDLGLEVPSTWDGVLEAAAAIKEAGVVDYPLGATMKSGWNLAQDFNNMFLGFGGVFTDADSMPTVNTEAGMKALDMMMRMTEYMDPEYLVSDSTYVQQQFQQGKIAMANLWASRGAAMDDEAESQVVGKVNAAAAPLAMEGGAPATTLWWDGIVIAKNISDEEADAAFRVAMEGLDTEMVTANNDEAIWLISGYQPNRLAEGAIATASADPAPQSYPSTSQMGLMHTALGNELPAFFTGERDAAATLEAVEGAYVTAAKEAGLIE
;
A
#
# COMPACT_ATOMS: atom_id res chain seq x y z
N MET A 1 -23.50 45.86 -43.11
CA MET A 1 -23.13 47.26 -42.81
C MET A 1 -23.84 47.67 -41.52
N LYS A 2 -23.08 48.21 -40.56
CA LYS A 2 -23.46 48.84 -39.28
C LYS A 2 -23.60 47.95 -38.02
N LEU A 3 -22.48 47.88 -37.30
CA LEU A 3 -22.39 47.90 -35.83
C LEU A 3 -23.18 49.07 -35.20
N LYS A 4 -23.67 48.86 -33.97
CA LYS A 4 -23.58 49.75 -32.79
C LYS A 4 -24.18 48.99 -31.57
N THR A 5 -23.39 48.37 -30.69
CA THR A 5 -22.68 48.89 -29.50
C THR A 5 -23.58 49.16 -28.28
N LEU A 6 -23.44 48.28 -27.28
CA LEU A 6 -23.48 48.41 -25.80
C LEU A 6 -24.62 49.16 -25.09
N LEU A 7 -25.22 48.50 -24.09
CA LEU A 7 -25.08 48.89 -22.67
C LEU A 7 -25.53 47.77 -21.71
N MET A 8 -24.69 47.53 -20.70
CA MET A 8 -24.85 46.64 -19.55
C MET A 8 -25.95 47.12 -18.58
N ALA A 9 -26.63 46.15 -17.95
CA ALA A 9 -26.95 46.06 -16.52
C ALA A 9 -27.61 44.68 -16.33
N GLY A 10 -27.12 43.72 -15.55
CA GLY A 10 -26.40 43.84 -14.28
C GLY A 10 -27.33 43.37 -13.16
N ALA A 11 -27.60 42.06 -13.08
CA ALA A 11 -28.17 41.40 -11.91
C ALA A 11 -27.82 39.91 -11.99
N VAL A 12 -26.56 39.57 -11.69
CA VAL A 12 -26.20 38.20 -11.32
C VAL A 12 -26.66 38.04 -9.88
N SER A 13 -27.73 37.27 -9.70
CA SER A 13 -28.15 36.76 -8.41
C SER A 13 -27.02 35.89 -7.84
N LEU A 14 -26.23 36.47 -6.94
CA LEU A 14 -25.41 35.76 -5.97
C LEU A 14 -26.35 34.98 -5.06
N MET A 15 -26.68 33.74 -5.45
CA MET A 15 -27.00 32.73 -4.45
C MET A 15 -25.67 32.35 -3.81
N ALA A 16 -25.36 33.04 -2.72
CA ALA A 16 -24.44 32.52 -1.73
C ALA A 16 -25.09 31.24 -1.19
N THR A 17 -24.70 30.10 -1.76
CA THR A 17 -24.68 28.87 -0.99
C THR A 17 -23.68 29.11 0.11
N ALA A 18 -24.17 29.47 1.29
CA ALA A 18 -23.46 29.21 2.52
C ALA A 18 -23.23 27.71 2.54
N ALA A 19 -22.06 27.28 2.06
CA ALA A 19 -21.55 25.96 2.37
C ALA A 19 -21.52 25.89 3.89
N ALA A 20 -22.16 24.87 4.45
CA ALA A 20 -22.03 24.55 5.85
C ALA A 20 -20.53 24.34 6.11
N GLN A 21 -19.92 25.25 6.89
CA GLN A 21 -18.63 25.02 7.51
C GLN A 21 -18.84 23.90 8.53
N ALA A 22 -18.35 22.70 8.21
CA ALA A 22 -17.65 21.90 9.20
C ALA A 22 -16.19 22.40 9.11
N ASP A 23 -15.78 23.35 9.95
CA ASP A 23 -15.33 23.22 11.35
C ASP A 23 -14.02 22.41 11.51
N CYS A 24 -13.07 22.53 10.57
CA CYS A 24 -11.67 22.23 10.89
C CYS A 24 -11.29 22.90 12.21
N ALA A 25 -10.55 22.19 13.07
CA ALA A 25 -10.26 22.63 14.43
C ALA A 25 -9.53 23.99 14.52
N PHE A 26 -9.09 24.54 13.39
CA PHE A 26 -8.51 25.87 13.27
C PHE A 26 -8.68 26.52 11.89
N GLU A 27 -8.48 27.85 11.83
CA GLU A 27 -8.44 28.61 10.59
C GLU A 27 -7.06 28.49 9.93
N ASN A 28 -6.98 27.88 8.74
CA ASN A 28 -5.74 27.74 7.97
C ASN A 28 -5.60 28.85 6.91
N ASP A 29 -4.75 29.83 7.18
CA ASP A 29 -4.40 30.90 6.22
C ASP A 29 -3.15 30.61 5.38
N VAL A 30 -2.51 29.45 5.59
CA VAL A 30 -1.27 29.05 4.91
C VAL A 30 -1.60 28.05 3.80
N GLN A 31 -1.02 28.23 2.61
CA GLN A 31 -1.16 27.24 1.55
C GLN A 31 -0.42 25.95 1.94
N VAL A 32 -1.15 24.84 2.02
CA VAL A 32 -0.61 23.51 2.31
C VAL A 32 -0.85 22.60 1.11
N LYS A 33 0.23 22.08 0.53
CA LYS A 33 0.14 21.09 -0.55
C LYS A 33 0.56 19.71 -0.06
N SER A 34 -0.16 18.67 -0.50
CA SER A 34 0.18 17.28 -0.19
C SER A 34 0.40 16.44 -1.46
N LEU A 35 1.32 15.47 -1.38
CA LEU A 35 1.55 14.45 -2.41
C LEU A 35 1.58 13.06 -1.77
N SER A 36 0.67 12.18 -2.17
CA SER A 36 0.54 10.83 -1.63
C SER A 36 0.11 9.81 -2.69
N ALA A 37 0.02 8.54 -2.29
CA ALA A 37 -0.40 7.45 -3.18
C ALA A 37 -1.89 7.55 -3.52
N GLY A 38 -2.26 7.19 -4.75
CA GLY A 38 -3.65 7.22 -5.20
C GLY A 38 -4.49 6.01 -4.75
N PHE A 39 -5.00 6.00 -3.52
CA PHE A 39 -6.01 5.02 -3.10
C PHE A 39 -6.99 5.59 -2.07
N GLU A 40 -8.09 4.88 -1.81
CA GLU A 40 -9.24 5.42 -1.07
C GLU A 40 -8.91 5.93 0.33
N ALA A 41 -8.02 5.27 1.08
CA ALA A 41 -7.64 5.77 2.40
C ALA A 41 -6.92 7.14 2.34
N TRP A 42 -6.01 7.34 1.38
CA TRP A 42 -5.40 8.66 1.19
C TRP A 42 -6.41 9.68 0.70
N LYS A 43 -7.37 9.28 -0.14
CA LYS A 43 -8.49 10.14 -0.53
C LYS A 43 -9.27 10.61 0.69
N ALA A 44 -9.72 9.71 1.56
CA ALA A 44 -10.43 10.02 2.79
C ALA A 44 -9.64 11.00 3.68
N VAL A 45 -8.35 10.71 3.91
CA VAL A 45 -7.45 11.55 4.71
C VAL A 45 -7.32 12.95 4.09
N THR A 46 -7.10 13.06 2.77
CA THR A 46 -6.91 14.35 2.10
C THR A 46 -8.20 15.16 1.93
N ASP A 47 -9.35 14.48 1.84
CA ASP A 47 -10.66 15.15 1.82
C ASP A 47 -10.93 15.81 3.17
N ALA A 48 -10.66 15.11 4.28
CA ALA A 48 -10.74 15.67 5.63
C ALA A 48 -9.75 16.82 5.84
N MET A 49 -8.50 16.71 5.34
CA MET A 49 -7.56 17.84 5.33
C MET A 49 -8.12 19.07 4.62
N ALA A 50 -8.88 18.88 3.53
CA ALA A 50 -9.38 19.98 2.71
C ALA A 50 -10.44 20.85 3.43
N GLU A 51 -11.05 20.33 4.50
CA GLU A 51 -12.02 21.07 5.33
C GLU A 51 -11.38 22.29 6.02
N CYS A 52 -10.06 22.27 6.24
CA CYS A 52 -9.31 23.41 6.79
C CYS A 52 -9.17 24.60 5.84
N GLY A 53 -9.46 24.43 4.54
CA GLY A 53 -9.23 25.46 3.54
C GLY A 53 -7.74 25.67 3.24
N ASN A 54 -7.45 26.31 2.10
CA ASN A 54 -6.08 26.52 1.60
C ASN A 54 -5.23 25.24 1.46
N VAL A 55 -5.88 24.09 1.26
CA VAL A 55 -5.23 22.79 1.01
C VAL A 55 -5.35 22.39 -0.45
N GLU A 56 -4.26 21.90 -1.04
CA GLU A 56 -4.21 21.31 -2.39
C GLU A 56 -3.59 19.92 -2.31
N ALA A 57 -4.38 18.86 -2.51
CA ALA A 57 -3.92 17.48 -2.46
C ALA A 57 -3.71 16.88 -3.86
N GLU A 58 -2.56 16.23 -4.07
CA GLU A 58 -2.27 15.42 -5.25
C GLU A 58 -2.18 13.94 -4.85
N LEU A 59 -3.07 13.13 -5.45
CA LEU A 59 -3.07 11.67 -5.34
C LEU A 59 -2.53 11.08 -6.65
N ASP A 60 -1.41 10.37 -6.61
CA ASP A 60 -0.76 9.83 -7.81
C ASP A 60 -0.25 8.39 -7.57
N GLN A 61 -0.42 7.51 -8.57
CA GLN A 61 0.15 6.16 -8.55
C GLN A 61 1.69 6.18 -8.66
N GLU A 62 2.24 7.17 -9.34
CA GLU A 62 3.68 7.36 -9.55
C GLU A 62 4.30 8.36 -8.56
N PHE A 63 3.59 8.69 -7.46
CA PHE A 63 4.06 9.64 -6.45
C PHE A 63 5.49 9.37 -5.98
N ARG A 64 5.84 8.08 -5.79
CA ARG A 64 7.18 7.62 -5.38
C ARG A 64 8.32 8.10 -6.28
N THR A 65 8.05 8.34 -7.56
CA THR A 65 9.05 8.82 -8.54
C THR A 65 9.21 10.35 -8.49
N LYS A 66 8.20 11.06 -7.97
CA LYS A 66 8.13 12.52 -7.92
C LYS A 66 8.53 13.09 -6.56
N GLN A 67 8.10 12.42 -5.48
CA GLN A 67 8.16 12.92 -4.11
C GLN A 67 9.59 13.26 -3.66
N PRO A 68 10.63 12.45 -3.91
CA PRO A 68 11.99 12.79 -3.48
C PRO A 68 12.49 14.12 -4.07
N ALA A 69 12.32 14.33 -5.38
CA ALA A 69 12.72 15.58 -6.03
C ALA A 69 11.89 16.78 -5.56
N ALA A 70 10.59 16.57 -5.33
CA ALA A 70 9.69 17.61 -4.85
C ALA A 70 10.02 18.07 -3.41
N PHE A 71 10.43 17.14 -2.56
CA PHE A 71 10.89 17.40 -1.19
C PHE A 71 12.29 18.03 -1.14
N ALA A 72 13.17 17.67 -2.08
CA ALA A 72 14.50 18.25 -2.20
C ALA A 72 14.52 19.71 -2.70
N ALA A 73 13.46 20.17 -3.37
CA ALA A 73 13.32 21.57 -3.77
C ALA A 73 13.40 22.54 -2.58
N ASN A 74 13.78 23.79 -2.83
CA ASN A 74 13.91 24.83 -1.81
C ASN A 74 13.30 26.17 -2.29
N PRO A 75 12.12 26.58 -1.79
CA PRO A 75 11.27 25.82 -0.85
C PRO A 75 10.74 24.53 -1.49
N SER A 76 10.37 23.56 -0.65
CA SER A 76 9.77 22.31 -1.12
C SER A 76 8.47 22.59 -1.89
N LEU A 77 8.19 21.76 -2.90
CA LEU A 77 6.96 21.91 -3.70
C LEU A 77 5.71 21.43 -2.95
N TYR A 78 5.86 20.60 -1.91
CA TYR A 78 4.77 20.10 -1.07
C TYR A 78 5.17 20.18 0.40
N GLN A 79 4.23 20.54 1.27
CA GLN A 79 4.46 20.61 2.71
C GLN A 79 4.25 19.24 3.37
N ILE A 80 3.28 18.45 2.88
CA ILE A 80 2.92 17.12 3.41
C ILE A 80 3.25 16.04 2.38
N GLY A 81 3.85 14.95 2.84
CA GLY A 81 4.11 13.77 2.01
C GLY A 81 3.41 12.56 2.60
N GLY A 82 2.67 11.83 1.77
CA GLY A 82 2.25 10.47 2.12
C GLY A 82 3.37 9.48 1.83
N VAL A 83 3.74 8.68 2.82
CA VAL A 83 4.80 7.68 2.72
C VAL A 83 4.35 6.33 3.23
N SER A 84 5.08 5.29 2.86
CA SER A 84 5.03 3.96 3.46
C SER A 84 6.44 3.49 3.81
N ASN A 85 6.57 2.27 4.34
CA ASN A 85 7.87 1.63 4.60
C ASN A 85 8.84 1.73 3.41
N GLY A 86 8.33 1.61 2.18
CA GLY A 86 9.14 1.59 0.97
C GLY A 86 9.48 2.97 0.39
N THR A 87 8.83 4.04 0.83
CA THR A 87 9.01 5.39 0.25
C THR A 87 9.56 6.42 1.23
N VAL A 88 9.62 6.11 2.52
CA VAL A 88 10.22 7.01 3.52
C VAL A 88 11.75 7.07 3.42
N THR A 89 12.40 5.96 3.05
CA THR A 89 13.86 5.83 3.06
C THR A 89 14.60 6.85 2.19
N PRO A 90 14.19 7.11 0.92
CA PRO A 90 14.85 8.13 0.10
C PRO A 90 14.79 9.53 0.73
N LEU A 91 13.68 9.88 1.37
CA LEU A 91 13.51 11.19 2.02
C LEU A 91 14.39 11.34 3.26
N LEU A 92 14.55 10.26 4.04
CA LEU A 92 15.45 10.21 5.17
C LEU A 92 16.91 10.34 4.75
N ASN A 93 17.33 9.59 3.73
CA ASN A 93 18.70 9.59 3.21
C ASN A 93 19.10 10.98 2.70
N GLU A 94 18.21 11.67 1.99
CA GLU A 94 18.42 13.05 1.51
C GLU A 94 18.24 14.10 2.62
N GLY A 95 17.72 13.70 3.79
CA GLY A 95 17.45 14.59 4.91
C GLY A 95 16.44 15.69 4.58
N THR A 96 15.43 15.37 3.76
CA THR A 96 14.42 16.32 3.24
C THR A 96 13.12 16.34 4.02
N ILE A 97 12.98 15.49 5.05
CA ILE A 97 11.88 15.50 6.01
C ILE A 97 12.37 15.91 7.40
N ARG A 98 11.51 16.59 8.16
CA ARG A 98 11.84 17.10 9.50
C ARG A 98 11.41 16.15 10.61
N PRO A 99 12.11 16.15 11.77
CA PRO A 99 11.57 15.57 12.99
C PRO A 99 10.25 16.26 13.38
N LEU A 100 9.32 15.46 13.90
CA LEU A 100 7.97 15.87 14.25
C LEU A 100 7.77 16.01 15.77
N ASP A 101 8.78 15.75 16.60
CA ASP A 101 8.62 15.69 18.06
C ASP A 101 8.02 16.97 18.66
N ASP A 102 8.48 18.15 18.23
CA ASP A 102 7.94 19.44 18.69
C ASP A 102 6.50 19.67 18.20
N LEU A 103 6.19 19.27 16.96
CA LEU A 103 4.86 19.39 16.37
C LEU A 103 3.86 18.43 17.03
N VAL A 104 4.29 17.20 17.31
CA VAL A 104 3.53 16.20 18.07
C VAL A 104 3.28 16.69 19.49
N ALA A 105 4.27 17.28 20.16
CA ALA A 105 4.09 17.84 21.49
C ALA A 105 3.08 18.99 21.51
N ALA A 106 3.06 19.81 20.45
CA ALA A 106 2.16 20.95 20.32
C ALA A 106 0.72 20.56 19.92
N HIS A 107 0.55 19.64 18.97
CA HIS A 107 -0.74 19.38 18.31
C HIS A 107 -1.14 17.90 18.19
N GLY A 108 -0.27 16.97 18.60
CA GLY A 108 -0.46 15.53 18.40
C GLY A 108 -1.11 14.79 19.57
N GLN A 109 -1.90 15.47 20.43
CA GLN A 109 -2.41 14.87 21.67
C GLN A 109 -3.39 13.70 21.45
N ASN A 110 -3.95 13.59 20.25
CA ASN A 110 -4.84 12.49 19.85
C ASN A 110 -4.10 11.29 19.24
N LEU A 111 -2.78 11.40 19.02
CA LEU A 111 -1.99 10.32 18.42
C LEU A 111 -1.67 9.22 19.43
N ALA A 112 -1.86 7.98 19.01
CA ALA A 112 -1.47 6.81 19.77
C ALA A 112 0.04 6.50 19.60
N PRO A 113 0.71 5.88 20.60
CA PRO A 113 2.14 5.59 20.51
C PRO A 113 2.55 4.74 19.30
N ASN A 114 1.69 3.84 18.83
CA ASN A 114 1.90 2.99 17.66
C ASN A 114 1.76 3.74 16.32
N GLN A 115 1.30 4.99 16.32
CA GLN A 115 1.33 5.86 15.14
C GLN A 115 2.67 6.58 14.98
N LEU A 116 3.47 6.72 16.05
CA LEU A 116 4.69 7.50 16.02
C LEU A 116 5.86 6.66 15.49
N ILE A 117 6.20 6.85 14.21
CA ILE A 117 7.31 6.14 13.58
C ILE A 117 8.63 6.80 14.01
N LYS A 118 9.39 6.10 14.84
CA LYS A 118 10.65 6.57 15.39
C LYS A 118 11.85 6.05 14.63
N ILE A 119 12.72 6.97 14.22
CA ILE A 119 13.99 6.68 13.53
C ILE A 119 15.08 7.48 14.25
N ASP A 120 16.15 6.81 14.65
CA ASP A 120 17.23 7.39 15.47
C ASP A 120 16.74 8.14 16.73
N GLY A 121 15.64 7.65 17.31
CA GLY A 121 15.02 8.20 18.52
C GLY A 121 14.11 9.41 18.29
N GLN A 122 13.97 9.90 17.06
CA GLN A 122 13.12 11.02 16.67
C GLN A 122 11.85 10.53 15.97
N THR A 123 10.73 11.22 16.18
CA THR A 123 9.50 10.93 15.44
C THR A 123 9.62 11.49 14.03
N MET A 124 9.73 10.63 13.02
CA MET A 124 9.95 11.06 11.62
C MET A 124 8.69 10.98 10.76
N ALA A 125 7.69 10.19 11.16
CA ALA A 125 6.41 10.10 10.49
C ALA A 125 5.28 9.81 11.49
N VAL A 126 4.04 10.12 11.09
CA VAL A 126 2.83 9.71 11.81
C VAL A 126 2.07 8.73 10.92
N ALA A 127 2.02 7.46 11.33
CA ALA A 127 1.29 6.41 10.65
C ALA A 127 -0.23 6.56 10.83
N MET A 128 -0.96 6.40 9.74
CA MET A 128 -2.42 6.51 9.68
C MET A 128 -3.11 5.15 9.64
N MET A 129 -2.46 4.16 9.03
CA MET A 129 -3.02 2.82 8.82
C MET A 129 -1.93 1.77 8.79
N VAL A 130 -2.33 0.52 8.99
CA VAL A 130 -1.53 -0.66 8.63
C VAL A 130 -2.12 -1.34 7.41
N ASN A 131 -1.26 -2.03 6.67
CA ASN A 131 -1.67 -2.82 5.52
C ASN A 131 -0.86 -4.11 5.45
N THR A 132 -1.48 -5.15 4.92
CA THR A 132 -0.82 -6.41 4.63
C THR A 132 -1.66 -7.15 3.59
N GLN A 133 -1.01 -7.98 2.78
CA GLN A 133 -1.76 -8.96 1.99
C GLN A 133 -2.27 -10.05 2.92
N HIS A 134 -3.50 -10.51 2.66
CA HIS A 134 -4.15 -11.59 3.37
C HIS A 134 -5.10 -12.34 2.41
N LEU A 135 -5.54 -13.53 2.80
CA LEU A 135 -6.40 -14.35 1.93
C LEU A 135 -7.82 -13.80 1.93
N MET A 136 -8.27 -13.29 0.79
CA MET A 136 -9.69 -13.07 0.51
C MET A 136 -10.23 -14.29 -0.24
N TYR A 137 -11.43 -14.75 0.12
CA TYR A 137 -12.07 -15.91 -0.51
C TYR A 137 -13.59 -15.77 -0.59
N ARG A 138 -14.19 -16.41 -1.60
CA ARG A 138 -15.65 -16.50 -1.78
C ARG A 138 -16.23 -17.55 -0.83
N GLN A 139 -16.73 -17.09 0.32
CA GLN A 139 -17.33 -17.96 1.34
C GLN A 139 -18.44 -18.82 0.75
N ASP A 140 -19.28 -18.25 -0.12
CA ASP A 140 -20.39 -18.97 -0.74
C ASP A 140 -19.91 -20.15 -1.61
N ILE A 141 -18.81 -19.97 -2.36
CA ILE A 141 -18.21 -21.06 -3.14
C ILE A 141 -17.61 -22.13 -2.21
N PHE A 142 -16.95 -21.71 -1.14
CA PHE A 142 -16.36 -22.63 -0.17
C PHE A 142 -17.43 -23.48 0.51
N ASP A 143 -18.55 -22.87 0.94
CA ASP A 143 -19.66 -23.55 1.57
C ASP A 143 -20.35 -24.53 0.61
N ASP A 144 -20.60 -24.11 -0.63
CA ASP A 144 -21.25 -24.95 -1.66
C ASP A 144 -20.41 -26.18 -2.04
N LEU A 145 -19.08 -26.04 -2.03
CA LEU A 145 -18.14 -27.12 -2.34
C LEU A 145 -17.68 -27.91 -1.10
N GLY A 146 -18.05 -27.46 0.11
CA GLY A 146 -17.60 -28.08 1.36
C GLY A 146 -16.09 -27.96 1.60
N LEU A 147 -15.48 -26.86 1.16
CA LEU A 147 -14.05 -26.60 1.30
C LEU A 147 -13.73 -25.96 2.66
N GLU A 148 -12.62 -26.38 3.28
CA GLU A 148 -12.06 -25.68 4.42
C GLU A 148 -11.23 -24.47 3.95
N VAL A 149 -11.22 -23.40 4.75
CA VAL A 149 -10.42 -22.20 4.46
C VAL A 149 -8.93 -22.53 4.63
N PRO A 150 -8.09 -22.43 3.58
CA PRO A 150 -6.71 -22.87 3.65
C PRO A 150 -5.86 -21.91 4.47
N SER A 151 -4.95 -22.47 5.27
CA SER A 151 -3.96 -21.71 6.04
C SER A 151 -2.55 -21.78 5.46
N THR A 152 -2.33 -22.56 4.40
CA THR A 152 -1.03 -22.73 3.73
C THR A 152 -1.16 -22.52 2.24
N TRP A 153 -0.07 -22.14 1.57
CA TRP A 153 -0.08 -21.99 0.12
C TRP A 153 -0.36 -23.30 -0.64
N ASP A 154 0.13 -24.44 -0.14
CA ASP A 154 -0.26 -25.74 -0.73
C ASP A 154 -1.77 -25.99 -0.58
N GLY A 155 -2.36 -25.66 0.58
CA GLY A 155 -3.82 -25.73 0.77
C GLY A 155 -4.60 -24.78 -0.14
N VAL A 156 -4.05 -23.59 -0.44
CA VAL A 156 -4.63 -22.69 -1.44
C VAL A 156 -4.64 -23.33 -2.82
N LEU A 157 -3.56 -24.02 -3.23
CA LEU A 157 -3.50 -24.72 -4.50
C LEU A 157 -4.46 -25.92 -4.56
N GLU A 158 -4.63 -26.63 -3.45
CA GLU A 158 -5.62 -27.72 -3.34
C GLU A 158 -7.06 -27.19 -3.48
N ALA A 159 -7.41 -26.12 -2.77
CA ALA A 159 -8.71 -25.46 -2.91
C ALA A 159 -8.91 -24.92 -4.34
N ALA A 160 -7.87 -24.33 -4.94
CA ALA A 160 -7.90 -23.82 -6.31
C ALA A 160 -8.16 -24.94 -7.32
N ALA A 161 -7.57 -26.12 -7.14
CA ALA A 161 -7.81 -27.29 -7.97
C ALA A 161 -9.27 -27.79 -7.87
N ALA A 162 -9.82 -27.87 -6.66
CA ALA A 162 -11.22 -28.26 -6.46
C ALA A 162 -12.19 -27.26 -7.10
N ILE A 163 -11.92 -25.96 -6.96
CA ILE A 163 -12.72 -24.89 -7.59
C ILE A 163 -12.62 -24.95 -9.12
N LYS A 164 -11.43 -25.23 -9.67
CA LYS A 164 -11.21 -25.43 -11.10
C LYS A 164 -12.02 -26.60 -11.64
N GLU A 165 -12.02 -27.73 -10.93
CA GLU A 165 -12.77 -28.93 -11.31
C GLU A 165 -14.29 -28.66 -11.28
N ALA A 166 -14.77 -27.90 -10.31
CA ALA A 166 -16.17 -27.51 -10.22
C ALA A 166 -16.61 -26.54 -11.33
N GLY A 167 -15.68 -25.74 -11.87
CA GLY A 167 -15.94 -24.82 -12.99
C GLY A 167 -16.90 -23.68 -12.65
N VAL A 168 -16.91 -23.23 -11.39
CA VAL A 168 -17.85 -22.23 -10.85
C VAL A 168 -17.38 -20.77 -11.05
N VAL A 169 -16.12 -20.58 -11.41
CA VAL A 169 -15.48 -19.29 -11.73
C VAL A 169 -14.53 -19.46 -12.91
N ASP A 170 -14.15 -18.35 -13.55
CA ASP A 170 -13.23 -18.36 -14.70
C ASP A 170 -11.82 -18.81 -14.26
N TYR A 171 -11.34 -18.26 -13.15
CA TYR A 171 -10.01 -18.57 -12.59
C TYR A 171 -10.11 -18.76 -11.08
N PRO A 172 -9.68 -19.89 -10.50
CA PRO A 172 -9.79 -20.08 -9.05
C PRO A 172 -9.03 -19.06 -8.20
N LEU A 173 -7.88 -18.56 -8.67
CA LEU A 173 -6.95 -17.74 -7.91
C LEU A 173 -6.58 -16.44 -8.65
N GLY A 174 -6.56 -15.32 -7.93
CA GLY A 174 -5.92 -14.07 -8.33
C GLY A 174 -4.66 -13.77 -7.52
N ALA A 175 -3.67 -13.13 -8.15
CA ALA A 175 -2.45 -12.64 -7.51
C ALA A 175 -1.85 -11.48 -8.30
N THR A 176 -1.00 -10.67 -7.67
CA THR A 176 -0.50 -9.42 -8.23
C THR A 176 0.81 -9.62 -8.99
N MET A 177 0.72 -10.24 -10.16
CA MET A 177 1.88 -10.70 -10.95
C MET A 177 2.39 -9.68 -11.99
N LYS A 178 1.88 -8.44 -11.99
CA LYS A 178 2.37 -7.39 -12.92
C LYS A 178 3.85 -7.12 -12.74
N SER A 179 4.60 -7.17 -13.84
CA SER A 179 6.03 -6.88 -13.89
C SER A 179 6.39 -5.56 -13.20
N GLY A 180 7.55 -5.53 -12.54
CA GLY A 180 7.94 -4.43 -11.67
C GLY A 180 7.53 -4.67 -10.22
N TRP A 181 6.93 -3.66 -9.59
CA TRP A 181 6.73 -3.62 -8.14
C TRP A 181 5.83 -4.74 -7.60
N ASN A 182 4.72 -5.06 -8.27
CA ASN A 182 3.77 -6.06 -7.77
C ASN A 182 4.41 -7.46 -7.75
N LEU A 183 5.01 -7.87 -8.88
CA LEU A 183 5.67 -9.16 -8.98
C LEU A 183 6.83 -9.30 -7.98
N ALA A 184 7.63 -8.25 -7.81
CA ALA A 184 8.69 -8.21 -6.81
C ALA A 184 8.13 -8.35 -5.39
N GLN A 185 7.01 -7.70 -5.10
CA GLN A 185 6.40 -7.75 -3.79
C GLN A 185 5.81 -9.12 -3.44
N ASP A 186 5.15 -9.80 -4.37
CA ASP A 186 4.68 -11.16 -4.17
C ASP A 186 5.85 -12.14 -4.00
N PHE A 187 6.97 -11.93 -4.70
CA PHE A 187 8.20 -12.67 -4.45
C PHE A 187 8.77 -12.40 -3.05
N ASN A 188 8.87 -11.14 -2.62
CA ASN A 188 9.36 -10.76 -1.30
C ASN A 188 8.57 -11.48 -0.19
N ASN A 189 7.25 -11.53 -0.33
CA ASN A 189 6.34 -12.19 0.59
C ASN A 189 6.64 -13.69 0.69
N MET A 190 6.76 -14.38 -0.44
CA MET A 190 7.11 -15.82 -0.46
C MET A 190 8.51 -16.07 0.05
N PHE A 191 9.49 -15.28 -0.37
CA PHE A 191 10.89 -15.43 0.01
C PHE A 191 11.08 -15.33 1.52
N LEU A 192 10.48 -14.32 2.16
CA LEU A 192 10.46 -14.18 3.62
C LEU A 192 9.68 -15.31 4.29
N GLY A 193 8.54 -15.71 3.72
CA GLY A 193 7.75 -16.85 4.20
C GLY A 193 8.54 -18.17 4.23
N PHE A 194 9.45 -18.36 3.26
CA PHE A 194 10.39 -19.49 3.22
C PHE A 194 11.65 -19.29 4.08
N GLY A 195 11.70 -18.22 4.89
CA GLY A 195 12.83 -17.92 5.79
C GLY A 195 14.02 -17.25 5.09
N GLY A 196 13.81 -16.68 3.90
CA GLY A 196 14.82 -15.95 3.15
C GLY A 196 15.29 -14.69 3.87
N VAL A 197 16.52 -14.29 3.57
CA VAL A 197 17.13 -13.03 4.01
C VAL A 197 17.62 -12.32 2.75
N PHE A 198 17.32 -11.03 2.58
CA PHE A 198 17.61 -10.32 1.32
C PHE A 198 19.09 -10.02 1.13
N THR A 199 19.76 -9.59 2.20
CA THR A 199 21.17 -9.24 2.19
C THR A 199 21.87 -9.72 3.46
N ASP A 200 23.15 -10.02 3.34
CA ASP A 200 24.00 -10.31 4.50
C ASP A 200 24.49 -9.03 5.21
N ALA A 201 25.38 -9.22 6.20
CA ALA A 201 25.94 -8.13 6.99
C ALA A 201 26.83 -7.17 6.19
N ASP A 202 27.35 -7.61 5.04
CA ASP A 202 28.19 -6.82 4.14
C ASP A 202 27.35 -6.18 3.02
N SER A 203 26.02 -6.19 3.16
CA SER A 203 25.04 -5.72 2.16
C SER A 203 25.10 -6.45 0.82
N MET A 204 25.70 -7.65 0.76
CA MET A 204 25.68 -8.51 -0.43
C MET A 204 24.34 -9.25 -0.52
N PRO A 205 23.78 -9.45 -1.72
CA PRO A 205 22.47 -10.07 -1.88
C PRO A 205 22.53 -11.57 -1.59
N THR A 206 21.43 -12.12 -1.07
CA THR A 206 21.31 -13.54 -0.70
C THR A 206 19.99 -14.16 -1.18
N VAL A 207 19.48 -13.72 -2.33
CA VAL A 207 18.19 -14.19 -2.87
C VAL A 207 18.34 -15.49 -3.68
N ASN A 208 19.52 -15.78 -4.22
CA ASN A 208 19.82 -17.02 -4.93
C ASN A 208 20.12 -18.17 -3.95
N THR A 209 19.08 -18.55 -3.21
CA THR A 209 19.11 -19.57 -2.16
C THR A 209 17.96 -20.56 -2.33
N GLU A 210 17.93 -21.61 -1.51
CA GLU A 210 16.79 -22.54 -1.49
C GLU A 210 15.45 -21.83 -1.25
N ALA A 211 15.43 -20.79 -0.39
CA ALA A 211 14.24 -19.98 -0.17
C ALA A 211 13.79 -19.22 -1.43
N GLY A 212 14.74 -18.67 -2.19
CA GLY A 212 14.44 -18.00 -3.47
C GLY A 212 13.88 -18.96 -4.51
N MET A 213 14.47 -20.16 -4.61
CA MET A 213 13.99 -21.22 -5.51
C MET A 213 12.58 -21.68 -5.15
N LYS A 214 12.28 -21.87 -3.85
CA LYS A 214 10.94 -22.23 -3.37
C LYS A 214 9.91 -21.12 -3.60
N ALA A 215 10.31 -19.86 -3.45
CA ALA A 215 9.46 -18.72 -3.75
C ALA A 215 9.06 -18.71 -5.24
N LEU A 216 10.02 -18.86 -6.16
CA LEU A 216 9.74 -18.96 -7.60
C LEU A 216 8.87 -20.18 -7.94
N ASP A 217 9.17 -21.35 -7.37
CA ASP A 217 8.39 -22.57 -7.59
C ASP A 217 6.92 -22.39 -7.17
N MET A 218 6.68 -21.90 -5.95
CA MET A 218 5.32 -21.65 -5.47
C MET A 218 4.57 -20.65 -6.36
N MET A 219 5.21 -19.52 -6.69
CA MET A 219 4.60 -18.52 -7.57
C MET A 219 4.30 -19.06 -8.96
N MET A 220 5.17 -19.91 -9.53
CA MET A 220 4.92 -20.57 -10.82
C MET A 220 3.72 -21.53 -10.73
N ARG A 221 3.63 -22.33 -9.66
CA ARG A 221 2.50 -23.25 -9.42
C ARG A 221 1.16 -22.50 -9.31
N MET A 222 1.15 -21.32 -8.70
CA MET A 222 -0.04 -20.46 -8.63
C MET A 222 -0.59 -20.11 -10.03
N THR A 223 0.28 -19.88 -11.01
CA THR A 223 -0.12 -19.45 -12.36
C THR A 223 -1.04 -20.44 -13.08
N GLU A 224 -1.06 -21.72 -12.69
CA GLU A 224 -1.96 -22.75 -13.26
C GLU A 224 -3.45 -22.48 -12.97
N TYR A 225 -3.73 -21.66 -11.95
CA TYR A 225 -5.07 -21.34 -11.46
C TYR A 225 -5.46 -19.87 -11.66
N MET A 226 -4.61 -19.11 -12.35
CA MET A 226 -4.80 -17.68 -12.60
C MET A 226 -5.28 -17.39 -14.02
N ASP A 227 -5.68 -16.15 -14.25
CA ASP A 227 -5.83 -15.62 -15.61
C ASP A 227 -4.49 -15.78 -16.37
N PRO A 228 -4.47 -16.38 -17.58
CA PRO A 228 -3.25 -16.52 -18.39
C PRO A 228 -2.51 -15.20 -18.68
N GLU A 229 -3.18 -14.05 -18.59
CA GLU A 229 -2.59 -12.72 -18.72
C GLU A 229 -2.02 -12.19 -17.38
N TYR A 230 -1.70 -13.06 -16.42
CA TYR A 230 -1.27 -12.68 -15.07
C TYR A 230 -0.12 -11.66 -15.01
N LEU A 231 0.77 -11.57 -16.00
CA LEU A 231 1.86 -10.58 -16.03
C LEU A 231 1.40 -9.11 -16.20
N VAL A 232 0.11 -8.85 -16.41
CA VAL A 232 -0.47 -7.49 -16.33
C VAL A 232 -1.29 -7.27 -15.05
N SER A 233 -1.44 -8.31 -14.22
CA SER A 233 -2.28 -8.32 -13.03
C SER A 233 -1.70 -7.48 -11.89
N ASP A 234 -2.13 -6.22 -11.78
CA ASP A 234 -1.91 -5.42 -10.58
C ASP A 234 -3.05 -5.59 -9.57
N SER A 235 -2.93 -4.94 -8.40
CA SER A 235 -3.96 -5.05 -7.36
C SER A 235 -5.34 -4.59 -7.82
N THR A 236 -5.41 -3.59 -8.71
CA THR A 236 -6.70 -3.11 -9.25
C THR A 236 -7.30 -4.15 -10.19
N TYR A 237 -6.48 -4.78 -11.03
CA TYR A 237 -6.93 -5.88 -11.89
C TYR A 237 -7.51 -7.04 -11.07
N VAL A 238 -6.79 -7.52 -10.05
CA VAL A 238 -7.27 -8.60 -9.17
C VAL A 238 -8.55 -8.21 -8.43
N GLN A 239 -8.61 -6.99 -7.90
CA GLN A 239 -9.81 -6.45 -7.25
C GLN A 239 -11.02 -6.52 -8.20
N GLN A 240 -10.86 -6.05 -9.45
CA GLN A 240 -11.93 -6.07 -10.45
C GLN A 240 -12.34 -7.49 -10.85
N GLN A 241 -11.41 -8.43 -10.94
CA GLN A 241 -11.74 -9.84 -11.18
C GLN A 241 -12.63 -10.40 -10.06
N PHE A 242 -12.31 -10.08 -8.81
CA PHE A 242 -13.10 -10.48 -7.65
C PHE A 242 -14.50 -9.86 -7.68
N GLN A 243 -14.60 -8.54 -7.88
CA GLN A 243 -15.86 -7.80 -7.99
C GLN A 243 -16.76 -8.36 -9.10
N GLN A 244 -16.18 -8.79 -10.21
CA GLN A 244 -16.89 -9.40 -11.34
C GLN A 244 -17.22 -10.89 -11.12
N GLY A 245 -16.86 -11.47 -9.97
CA GLY A 245 -17.10 -12.88 -9.66
C GLY A 245 -16.26 -13.85 -10.50
N LYS A 246 -15.18 -13.39 -11.14
CA LYS A 246 -14.31 -14.21 -12.01
C LYS A 246 -13.31 -15.07 -11.23
N ILE A 247 -13.04 -14.69 -9.99
CA ILE A 247 -12.13 -15.42 -9.10
C ILE A 247 -12.79 -15.79 -7.78
N ALA A 248 -12.28 -16.86 -7.17
CA ALA A 248 -12.76 -17.36 -5.89
C ALA A 248 -11.83 -17.03 -4.72
N MET A 249 -10.54 -16.86 -4.97
CA MET A 249 -9.53 -16.54 -3.95
C MET A 249 -8.51 -15.54 -4.47
N ALA A 250 -7.93 -14.75 -3.58
CA ALA A 250 -6.69 -14.01 -3.83
C ALA A 250 -5.99 -13.67 -2.51
N ASN A 251 -4.66 -13.68 -2.51
CA ASN A 251 -3.89 -13.02 -1.45
C ASN A 251 -3.71 -11.55 -1.85
N LEU A 252 -4.46 -10.65 -1.22
CA LEU A 252 -4.57 -9.25 -1.66
C LEU A 252 -4.48 -8.28 -0.49
N TRP A 253 -4.07 -7.04 -0.77
CA TRP A 253 -3.95 -5.97 0.21
C TRP A 253 -5.27 -5.72 0.95
N ALA A 254 -5.19 -5.51 2.26
CA ALA A 254 -6.34 -5.14 3.10
C ALA A 254 -7.11 -3.93 2.57
N SER A 255 -6.40 -2.93 2.04
CA SER A 255 -7.00 -1.75 1.42
C SER A 255 -7.85 -2.03 0.17
N ARG A 256 -7.91 -3.28 -0.31
CA ARG A 256 -8.79 -3.70 -1.42
C ARG A 256 -10.10 -4.32 -0.92
N GLY A 257 -10.24 -4.52 0.39
CA GLY A 257 -11.38 -5.17 1.01
C GLY A 257 -12.68 -4.40 0.76
N ALA A 258 -12.72 -3.10 1.07
CA ALA A 258 -13.93 -2.26 0.98
C ALA A 258 -14.65 -2.40 -0.38
N ALA A 259 -13.87 -2.40 -1.46
CA ALA A 259 -14.38 -2.50 -2.82
C ALA A 259 -15.18 -3.80 -3.10
N MET A 260 -15.01 -4.85 -2.29
CA MET A 260 -15.78 -6.09 -2.43
C MET A 260 -17.26 -5.91 -2.07
N ASP A 261 -17.55 -4.96 -1.18
CA ASP A 261 -18.90 -4.67 -0.66
C ASP A 261 -19.52 -3.39 -1.24
N ASP A 262 -18.88 -2.77 -2.23
CA ASP A 262 -19.47 -1.67 -2.98
C ASP A 262 -20.60 -2.20 -3.89
N GLU A 263 -21.86 -1.91 -3.54
CA GLU A 263 -23.05 -2.32 -4.30
C GLU A 263 -23.10 -1.75 -5.73
N ALA A 264 -22.41 -0.64 -6.01
CA ALA A 264 -22.38 -0.04 -7.35
C ALA A 264 -21.43 -0.80 -8.29
N GLU A 265 -20.35 -1.37 -7.76
CA GLU A 265 -19.23 -1.91 -8.54
C GLU A 265 -19.07 -3.45 -8.41
N SER A 266 -19.58 -4.05 -7.33
CA SER A 266 -19.36 -5.47 -7.00
C SER A 266 -20.58 -6.36 -7.20
N GLN A 267 -20.37 -7.51 -7.85
CA GLN A 267 -21.36 -8.59 -7.99
C GLN A 267 -21.27 -9.63 -6.86
N VAL A 268 -20.31 -9.44 -5.94
CA VAL A 268 -19.99 -10.39 -4.86
C VAL A 268 -20.18 -9.78 -3.47
N VAL A 269 -20.98 -8.71 -3.36
CA VAL A 269 -21.32 -8.07 -2.08
C VAL A 269 -21.80 -9.09 -1.07
N GLY A 270 -21.20 -9.06 0.13
CA GLY A 270 -21.51 -9.95 1.25
C GLY A 270 -21.09 -11.42 1.06
N LYS A 271 -20.36 -11.76 -0.03
CA LYS A 271 -19.95 -13.15 -0.34
C LYS A 271 -18.46 -13.41 -0.13
N VAL A 272 -17.65 -12.36 -0.08
CA VAL A 272 -16.21 -12.49 0.17
C VAL A 272 -15.98 -12.49 1.68
N ASN A 273 -15.13 -13.35 2.22
CA ASN A 273 -14.60 -13.26 3.57
C ASN A 273 -13.07 -13.19 3.53
N ALA A 274 -12.46 -12.87 4.68
CA ALA A 274 -11.02 -12.75 4.83
C ALA A 274 -10.47 -13.75 5.85
N ALA A 275 -9.28 -14.27 5.59
CA ALA A 275 -8.49 -15.10 6.49
C ALA A 275 -7.03 -14.62 6.49
N ALA A 276 -6.22 -15.12 7.42
CA ALA A 276 -4.80 -14.76 7.48
C ALA A 276 -4.09 -15.08 6.16
N ALA A 277 -3.03 -14.33 5.84
CA ALA A 277 -2.16 -14.68 4.72
C ALA A 277 -1.66 -16.13 4.88
N PRO A 278 -1.65 -16.94 3.81
CA PRO A 278 -1.26 -18.33 3.92
C PRO A 278 0.22 -18.46 4.33
N LEU A 279 0.52 -19.49 5.12
CA LEU A 279 1.89 -19.85 5.46
C LEU A 279 2.58 -20.47 4.24
N ALA A 280 3.84 -20.08 3.99
CA ALA A 280 4.68 -20.76 2.99
C ALA A 280 5.23 -22.09 3.52
N MET A 281 5.39 -22.22 4.84
CA MET A 281 5.85 -23.44 5.51
C MET A 281 5.09 -23.62 6.83
N GLU A 282 4.82 -24.87 7.20
CA GLU A 282 4.24 -25.19 8.50
C GLU A 282 5.11 -24.66 9.65
N GLY A 283 4.48 -24.00 10.63
CA GLY A 283 5.17 -23.36 11.75
C GLY A 283 5.96 -22.08 11.40
N GLY A 284 5.93 -21.65 10.14
CA GLY A 284 6.46 -20.36 9.70
C GLY A 284 5.50 -19.20 9.97
N ALA A 285 5.97 -17.98 9.71
CA ALA A 285 5.11 -16.80 9.73
C ALA A 285 4.22 -16.77 8.47
N PRO A 286 3.08 -16.05 8.50
CA PRO A 286 2.33 -15.72 7.28
C PRO A 286 3.24 -15.18 6.19
N ALA A 287 3.12 -15.68 4.96
CA ALA A 287 3.99 -15.30 3.84
C ALA A 287 3.53 -13.97 3.25
N THR A 288 3.83 -12.90 3.98
CA THR A 288 3.47 -11.51 3.67
C THR A 288 4.36 -10.58 4.49
N THR A 289 4.33 -9.29 4.17
CA THR A 289 4.96 -8.25 4.99
C THR A 289 3.93 -7.31 5.60
N LEU A 290 4.30 -6.71 6.74
CA LEU A 290 3.53 -5.65 7.36
C LEU A 290 3.97 -4.30 6.81
N TRP A 291 2.98 -3.49 6.48
CA TRP A 291 3.14 -2.14 5.98
C TRP A 291 2.39 -1.16 6.86
N TRP A 292 2.88 0.07 6.86
CA TRP A 292 2.13 1.23 7.31
C TRP A 292 2.18 2.31 6.24
N ASP A 293 1.13 3.10 6.17
CA ASP A 293 1.10 4.36 5.43
C ASP A 293 0.93 5.49 6.45
N GLY A 294 1.51 6.65 6.15
CA GLY A 294 1.50 7.78 7.06
C GLY A 294 2.05 9.06 6.46
N ILE A 295 2.00 10.13 7.24
CA ILE A 295 2.43 11.46 6.82
C ILE A 295 3.86 11.77 7.29
N VAL A 296 4.56 12.54 6.48
CA VAL A 296 5.81 13.25 6.80
C VAL A 296 5.64 14.73 6.47
N ILE A 297 6.43 15.58 7.13
CA ILE A 297 6.48 17.02 6.86
C ILE A 297 7.82 17.37 6.22
N ALA A 298 7.79 18.15 5.14
CA ALA A 298 8.98 18.61 4.45
C ALA A 298 9.87 19.44 5.38
N LYS A 299 11.19 19.33 5.20
CA LYS A 299 12.18 20.13 5.95
C LYS A 299 12.46 21.47 5.31
N ASN A 300 12.44 21.54 3.97
CA ASN A 300 12.79 22.73 3.19
C ASN A 300 11.61 23.70 3.07
N ILE A 301 10.95 24.01 4.19
CA ILE A 301 9.83 24.94 4.31
C ILE A 301 10.03 25.80 5.57
N SER A 302 9.26 26.87 5.73
CA SER A 302 9.26 27.67 6.96
C SER A 302 8.63 26.93 8.14
N ASP A 303 8.94 27.34 9.38
CA ASP A 303 8.29 26.77 10.56
C ASP A 303 6.78 27.09 10.63
N GLU A 304 6.36 28.22 10.06
CA GLU A 304 4.93 28.56 9.91
C GLU A 304 4.20 27.58 8.98
N GLU A 305 4.80 27.26 7.82
CA GLU A 305 4.26 26.25 6.91
C GLU A 305 4.24 24.86 7.55
N ALA A 306 5.26 24.49 8.32
CA ALA A 306 5.33 23.20 8.98
C ALA A 306 4.28 23.07 10.11
N ASP A 307 4.05 24.12 10.90
CA ASP A 307 2.99 24.16 11.91
C ASP A 307 1.61 23.98 11.27
N ALA A 308 1.32 24.77 10.23
CA ALA A 308 0.06 24.68 9.49
C ALA A 308 -0.13 23.30 8.86
N ALA A 309 0.89 22.78 8.18
CA ALA A 309 0.85 21.47 7.55
C ALA A 309 0.60 20.34 8.54
N PHE A 310 1.24 20.37 9.71
CA PHE A 310 1.02 19.34 10.73
C PHE A 310 -0.40 19.41 11.30
N ARG A 311 -0.93 20.59 11.56
CA ARG A 311 -2.30 20.77 12.07
C ARG A 311 -3.35 20.33 11.04
N VAL A 312 -3.16 20.69 9.76
CA VAL A 312 -3.96 20.16 8.65
C VAL A 312 -3.89 18.64 8.62
N ALA A 313 -2.70 18.05 8.78
CA ALA A 313 -2.56 16.60 8.82
C ALA A 313 -3.29 15.96 10.00
N MET A 314 -3.34 16.61 11.17
CA MET A 314 -4.09 16.09 12.32
C MET A 314 -5.61 16.10 12.09
N GLU A 315 -6.13 17.08 11.34
CA GLU A 315 -7.54 17.05 10.88
C GLU A 315 -7.80 15.83 9.99
N GLY A 316 -6.88 15.55 9.05
CA GLY A 316 -6.97 14.36 8.21
C GLY A 316 -6.81 13.02 8.94
N LEU A 317 -6.40 13.02 10.20
CA LEU A 317 -6.10 11.83 11.00
C LEU A 317 -6.96 11.78 12.28
N ASP A 318 -8.20 12.24 12.19
CA ASP A 318 -9.10 12.38 13.31
C ASP A 318 -10.14 11.23 13.38
N THR A 319 -10.96 11.24 14.44
CA THR A 319 -11.98 10.21 14.66
C THR A 319 -13.19 10.37 13.72
N GLU A 320 -13.53 11.59 13.30
CA GLU A 320 -14.65 11.81 12.37
C GLU A 320 -14.35 11.20 11.00
N MET A 321 -13.16 11.47 10.45
CA MET A 321 -12.66 10.89 9.20
C MET A 321 -12.72 9.36 9.24
N VAL A 322 -12.18 8.75 10.29
CA VAL A 322 -12.17 7.29 10.43
C VAL A 322 -13.58 6.72 10.53
N THR A 323 -14.47 7.37 11.29
CA THR A 323 -15.84 6.89 11.46
C THR A 323 -16.61 6.93 10.14
N ALA A 324 -16.39 7.97 9.33
CA ALA A 324 -17.00 8.13 8.01
C ALA A 324 -16.41 7.16 6.96
N ASN A 325 -15.15 6.75 7.11
CA ASN A 325 -14.39 5.95 6.15
C ASN A 325 -13.87 4.64 6.76
N ASN A 326 -14.63 4.05 7.68
CA ASN A 326 -14.17 2.95 8.54
C ASN A 326 -13.61 1.76 7.76
N ASP A 327 -14.20 1.46 6.60
CA ASP A 327 -13.89 0.25 5.84
C ASP A 327 -12.75 0.44 4.84
N GLU A 328 -12.32 1.68 4.57
CA GLU A 328 -11.33 2.02 3.53
C GLU A 328 -9.89 1.59 3.87
N ALA A 329 -9.60 1.38 5.15
CA ALA A 329 -8.31 0.90 5.61
C ALA A 329 -8.38 0.26 6.99
N ILE A 330 -7.27 -0.37 7.39
CA ILE A 330 -7.06 -0.78 8.78
C ILE A 330 -6.38 0.37 9.49
N TRP A 331 -7.20 1.29 9.99
CA TRP A 331 -6.75 2.52 10.59
C TRP A 331 -6.01 2.28 11.93
N LEU A 332 -4.96 3.06 12.16
CA LEU A 332 -4.25 3.16 13.44
C LEU A 332 -4.79 4.31 14.31
N ILE A 333 -5.91 4.89 13.89
CA ILE A 333 -6.51 6.10 14.44
C ILE A 333 -7.72 5.72 15.30
N SER A 334 -7.96 6.49 16.38
CA SER A 334 -9.10 6.31 17.27
C SER A 334 -10.43 6.36 16.52
N GLY A 335 -11.34 5.44 16.85
CA GLY A 335 -12.67 5.33 16.23
C GLY A 335 -12.83 4.08 15.38
N TYR A 336 -11.75 3.52 14.85
CA TYR A 336 -11.78 2.36 13.96
C TYR A 336 -12.47 1.14 14.59
N GLN A 337 -13.40 0.56 13.85
CA GLN A 337 -14.10 -0.68 14.19
C GLN A 337 -13.82 -1.73 13.11
N PRO A 338 -13.03 -2.77 13.41
CA PRO A 338 -12.79 -3.85 12.46
C PRO A 338 -14.07 -4.51 11.96
N ASN A 339 -14.16 -4.71 10.66
CA ASN A 339 -15.21 -5.48 10.00
C ASN A 339 -14.70 -6.86 9.56
N ARG A 340 -15.57 -7.67 8.97
CA ARG A 340 -15.25 -9.02 8.46
C ARG A 340 -14.13 -9.07 7.40
N LEU A 341 -13.90 -8.00 6.65
CA LEU A 341 -12.83 -7.90 5.64
C LEU A 341 -11.49 -7.54 6.27
N ALA A 342 -11.50 -6.90 7.44
CA ALA A 342 -10.30 -6.61 8.21
C ALA A 342 -9.79 -7.81 9.02
N GLU A 343 -10.64 -8.80 9.31
CA GLU A 343 -10.31 -9.96 10.15
C GLU A 343 -9.07 -10.71 9.67
N GLY A 344 -8.94 -10.95 8.36
CA GLY A 344 -7.79 -11.68 7.82
C GLY A 344 -6.46 -10.94 8.00
N ALA A 345 -6.45 -9.63 7.77
CA ALA A 345 -5.27 -8.81 7.98
C ALA A 345 -4.93 -8.63 9.47
N ILE A 346 -5.92 -8.54 10.35
CA ILE A 346 -5.72 -8.53 11.81
C ILE A 346 -5.14 -9.86 12.29
N ALA A 347 -5.68 -10.98 11.80
CA ALA A 347 -5.17 -12.32 12.10
C ALA A 347 -3.73 -12.48 11.60
N THR A 348 -3.42 -11.94 10.42
CA THR A 348 -2.06 -11.90 9.86
C THR A 348 -1.11 -11.12 10.75
N ALA A 349 -1.47 -9.89 11.12
CA ALA A 349 -0.63 -9.01 11.94
C ALA A 349 -0.44 -9.53 13.37
N SER A 350 -1.39 -10.32 13.88
CA SER A 350 -1.37 -10.88 15.23
C SER A 350 -0.85 -12.33 15.29
N ALA A 351 -0.38 -12.88 14.17
CA ALA A 351 0.13 -14.25 14.10
C ALA A 351 1.40 -14.43 14.95
N ASP A 352 1.66 -15.69 15.35
CA ASP A 352 2.89 -16.09 16.04
C ASP A 352 3.48 -17.35 15.37
N PRO A 353 4.66 -17.28 14.74
CA PRO A 353 5.51 -16.09 14.60
C PRO A 353 4.87 -15.02 13.69
N ALA A 354 5.09 -13.75 14.04
CA ALA A 354 4.56 -12.62 13.28
C ALA A 354 5.28 -12.44 11.94
N PRO A 355 4.59 -11.99 10.88
CA PRO A 355 5.24 -11.59 9.64
C PRO A 355 6.14 -10.37 9.87
N GLN A 356 7.19 -10.26 9.07
CA GLN A 356 8.12 -9.13 9.16
C GLN A 356 7.51 -7.86 8.57
N SER A 357 7.82 -6.70 9.16
CA SER A 357 7.59 -5.43 8.46
C SER A 357 8.45 -5.35 7.21
N TYR A 358 7.92 -4.73 6.15
CA TYR A 358 8.73 -4.48 4.96
C TYR A 358 9.99 -3.69 5.32
N PRO A 359 11.20 -4.15 4.95
CA PRO A 359 12.43 -3.49 5.37
C PRO A 359 12.56 -2.08 4.78
N SER A 360 12.57 -1.07 5.65
CA SER A 360 12.78 0.34 5.26
C SER A 360 14.27 0.66 5.16
N THR A 361 14.96 0.07 4.18
CA THR A 361 16.40 0.26 3.95
C THR A 361 16.72 0.56 2.49
N SER A 362 17.88 1.18 2.23
CA SER A 362 18.35 1.44 0.87
C SER A 362 18.55 0.13 0.10
N GLN A 363 19.12 -0.88 0.75
CA GLN A 363 19.30 -2.22 0.21
C GLN A 363 17.97 -2.81 -0.27
N MET A 364 16.91 -2.72 0.53
CA MET A 364 15.62 -3.27 0.16
C MET A 364 15.00 -2.56 -1.04
N GLY A 365 15.16 -1.24 -1.16
CA GLY A 365 14.71 -0.49 -2.34
C GLY A 365 15.41 -0.95 -3.63
N LEU A 366 16.72 -1.14 -3.58
CA LEU A 366 17.50 -1.66 -4.72
C LEU A 366 17.13 -3.11 -5.05
N MET A 367 16.98 -3.95 -4.02
CA MET A 367 16.60 -5.36 -4.18
C MET A 367 15.22 -5.50 -4.81
N HIS A 368 14.23 -4.74 -4.34
CA HIS A 368 12.89 -4.74 -4.89
C HIS A 368 12.90 -4.33 -6.38
N THR A 369 13.70 -3.33 -6.73
CA THR A 369 13.87 -2.90 -8.13
C THR A 369 14.50 -4.00 -8.99
N ALA A 370 15.57 -4.64 -8.51
CA ALA A 370 16.23 -5.75 -9.20
C ALA A 370 15.27 -6.92 -9.43
N LEU A 371 14.53 -7.32 -8.39
CA LEU A 371 13.49 -8.34 -8.49
C LEU A 371 12.43 -7.98 -9.54
N GLY A 372 11.90 -6.76 -9.49
CA GLY A 372 10.83 -6.34 -10.38
C GLY A 372 11.23 -6.34 -11.86
N ASN A 373 12.50 -6.08 -12.14
CA ASN A 373 13.06 -6.06 -13.49
C ASN A 373 13.41 -7.46 -14.01
N GLU A 374 13.92 -8.34 -13.16
CA GLU A 374 14.51 -9.61 -13.61
C GLU A 374 13.54 -10.79 -13.52
N LEU A 375 12.61 -10.79 -12.55
CA LEU A 375 11.65 -11.89 -12.35
C LEU A 375 10.74 -12.20 -13.56
N PRO A 376 10.27 -11.22 -14.37
CA PRO A 376 9.38 -11.52 -15.50
C PRO A 376 9.94 -12.59 -16.46
N ALA A 377 11.27 -12.64 -16.64
CA ALA A 377 11.94 -13.61 -17.52
C ALA A 377 11.74 -15.07 -17.07
N PHE A 378 11.54 -15.32 -15.78
CA PHE A 378 11.23 -16.66 -15.28
C PHE A 378 9.82 -17.09 -15.70
N PHE A 379 8.85 -16.20 -15.54
CA PHE A 379 7.45 -16.49 -15.84
C PHE A 379 7.16 -16.57 -17.34
N THR A 380 7.97 -15.92 -18.18
CA THR A 380 7.90 -16.08 -19.65
C THR A 380 8.64 -17.32 -20.16
N GLY A 381 9.38 -18.03 -19.29
CA GLY A 381 10.22 -19.17 -19.66
C GLY A 381 11.53 -18.78 -20.39
N GLU A 382 11.89 -17.49 -20.41
CA GLU A 382 13.15 -17.01 -20.97
C GLU A 382 14.36 -17.45 -20.12
N ARG A 383 14.19 -17.51 -18.80
CA ARG A 383 15.20 -18.01 -17.85
C ARG A 383 14.61 -19.05 -16.93
N ASP A 384 15.44 -20.00 -16.49
CA ASP A 384 15.10 -20.85 -15.36
C ASP A 384 15.24 -20.07 -14.03
N ALA A 385 14.80 -20.70 -12.93
CA ALA A 385 14.79 -20.07 -11.62
C ALA A 385 16.20 -19.67 -11.14
N ALA A 386 17.21 -20.53 -11.33
CA ALA A 386 18.58 -20.27 -10.87
C ALA A 386 19.22 -19.11 -11.64
N ALA A 387 19.10 -19.11 -12.97
CA ALA A 387 19.59 -18.03 -13.82
C ALA A 387 18.87 -16.71 -13.57
N THR A 388 17.58 -16.76 -13.19
CA THR A 388 16.82 -15.57 -12.83
C THR A 388 17.31 -14.97 -11.52
N LEU A 389 17.48 -15.77 -10.47
CA LEU A 389 17.96 -15.28 -9.18
C LEU A 389 19.42 -14.78 -9.26
N GLU A 390 20.27 -15.43 -10.04
CA GLU A 390 21.63 -14.94 -10.34
C GLU A 390 21.59 -13.55 -10.99
N ALA A 391 20.67 -13.33 -11.93
CA ALA A 391 20.52 -12.03 -12.57
C ALA A 391 19.97 -10.95 -11.62
N VAL A 392 19.04 -11.30 -10.72
CA VAL A 392 18.59 -10.41 -9.64
C VAL A 392 19.78 -9.97 -8.78
N GLU A 393 20.61 -10.91 -8.33
CA GLU A 393 21.80 -10.60 -7.53
C GLU A 393 22.78 -9.71 -8.29
N GLY A 394 23.03 -10.01 -9.57
CA GLY A 394 23.90 -9.19 -10.44
C GLY A 394 23.38 -7.76 -10.65
N ALA A 395 22.07 -7.60 -10.85
CA ALA A 395 21.43 -6.30 -10.98
C ALA A 395 21.51 -5.51 -9.66
N TYR A 396 21.24 -6.16 -8.52
CA TYR A 396 21.40 -5.56 -7.21
C TYR A 396 22.84 -5.13 -6.94
N VAL A 397 23.84 -5.98 -7.20
CA VAL A 397 25.26 -5.65 -6.95
C VAL A 397 25.69 -4.44 -7.76
N THR A 398 25.27 -4.35 -9.03
CA THR A 398 25.52 -3.17 -9.88
C THR A 398 24.96 -1.92 -9.22
N ALA A 399 23.67 -1.94 -8.86
CA ALA A 399 23.00 -0.77 -8.28
C ALA A 399 23.55 -0.40 -6.90
N ALA A 400 23.93 -1.40 -6.08
CA ALA A 400 24.49 -1.19 -4.75
C ALA A 400 25.89 -0.56 -4.81
N LYS A 401 26.73 -0.92 -5.80
CA LYS A 401 28.01 -0.25 -6.08
C LYS A 401 27.79 1.21 -6.50
N GLU A 402 26.84 1.45 -7.40
CA GLU A 402 26.50 2.81 -7.86
C GLU A 402 25.98 3.69 -6.72
N ALA A 403 25.22 3.11 -5.79
CA ALA A 403 24.74 3.78 -4.58
C ALA A 403 25.80 3.90 -3.46
N GLY A 404 26.99 3.32 -3.64
CA GLY A 404 28.07 3.33 -2.64
C GLY A 404 27.78 2.49 -1.40
N LEU A 405 26.87 1.52 -1.48
CA LEU A 405 26.54 0.60 -0.39
C LEU A 405 27.56 -0.54 -0.24
N ILE A 406 28.23 -0.91 -1.33
CA ILE A 406 29.27 -1.95 -1.39
C ILE A 406 30.41 -1.50 -2.31
N GLU A 407 31.62 -2.07 -2.14
CA GLU A 407 32.81 -1.78 -2.95
C GLU A 407 32.81 -2.50 -4.31
#